data_AF-A0A432UNG1-F1
#
_entry.id   AF-A0A432UNG1-F1
#
_cell.length_a   1.000
_cell.length_b   1.000
_cell.length_c   1.000
_cell.angle_alpha   90.00
_cell.angle_beta   90.00
_cell.angle_gamma   90.00
#
_symmetry.space_group_name_H-M   'P 1'
#
loop_
_entity.id
_entity.type
_entity.pdbx_description
1 polymer ?
#
loop_
_entity_poly.entity_id
_entity_poly.type
_entity_poly.pdbx_seq_one_letter_code
_entity_poly.pdbx_strand_id
1 'polypeptide(L)'
;SKIALVALCQQLKAWGFRIIDTQMETPHLRSLGATLISREYFESILKQETHKDFPPKLWQLEVNWQKPFLAEHVSKQNQSI
;
A
#
# COMPACT_ATOMS: atom_id res chain seq x y z
N SER A 1 11.03 -4.09 8.39
CA SER A 1 9.56 -3.91 8.26
C SER A 1 9.14 -2.83 7.24
N LYS A 2 9.85 -1.70 7.09
CA LYS A 2 9.41 -0.60 6.20
C LYS A 2 9.28 -0.97 4.71
N ILE A 3 10.31 -1.57 4.12
CA ILE A 3 10.29 -1.98 2.70
C ILE A 3 9.15 -2.98 2.44
N ALA A 4 8.97 -3.94 3.35
CA ALA A 4 7.86 -4.90 3.26
C ALA A 4 6.49 -4.20 3.30
N LEU A 5 6.31 -3.21 4.19
CA LEU A 5 5.07 -2.42 4.24
C LEU A 5 4.85 -1.61 2.96
N VAL A 6 5.90 -1.02 2.38
CA VAL A 6 5.81 -0.32 1.09
C VAL A 6 5.38 -1.27 -0.02
N ALA A 7 5.99 -2.45 -0.13
CA ALA A 7 5.63 -3.46 -1.12
C ALA A 7 4.18 -3.93 -0.95
N LEU A 8 3.76 -4.20 0.29
CA LEU A 8 2.38 -4.58 0.62
C LEU A 8 1.39 -3.48 0.25
N CYS A 9 1.65 -2.23 0.65
CA CYS A 9 0.78 -1.09 0.33
C CYS A 9 0.62 -0.90 -1.18
N GLN A 10 1.68 -1.08 -1.97
CA GLN A 10 1.59 -0.98 -3.43
C GLN A 10 0.76 -2.13 -4.02
N GLN A 11 0.94 -3.36 -3.53
CA GLN A 11 0.13 -4.50 -3.97
C GLN A 11 -1.36 -4.33 -3.61
N LEU A 12 -1.66 -3.95 -2.37
CA LEU A 12 -3.02 -3.75 -1.88
C LEU A 12 -3.74 -2.63 -2.65
N LYS A 13 -3.04 -1.54 -2.97
CA LYS A 13 -3.58 -0.48 -3.83
C LYS A 13 -3.91 -0.98 -5.23
N ALA A 14 -3.06 -1.82 -5.82
CA ALA A 14 -3.33 -2.40 -7.15
C ALA A 14 -4.50 -3.39 -7.13
N TRP A 15 -4.73 -4.08 -6.01
CA TRP A 15 -5.91 -4.91 -5.80
C TRP A 15 -7.16 -4.13 -5.36
N GLY A 16 -7.08 -2.80 -5.19
CA GLY A 16 -8.22 -1.95 -4.85
C GLY A 16 -8.60 -1.94 -3.37
N PHE A 17 -7.75 -2.44 -2.47
CA PHE A 17 -7.98 -2.35 -1.03
C PHE A 17 -7.84 -0.90 -0.55
N ARG A 18 -8.77 -0.49 0.31
CA ARG A 18 -8.89 0.91 0.72
C ARG A 18 -8.10 1.27 1.98
N ILE A 19 -8.05 0.38 2.98
CA ILE A 19 -7.40 0.65 4.27
C ILE A 19 -6.65 -0.59 4.78
N ILE A 20 -5.66 -0.35 5.65
CA ILE A 20 -5.05 -1.38 6.51
C ILE A 20 -5.45 -1.03 7.94
N ASP A 21 -6.13 -1.95 8.62
CA ASP A 21 -6.44 -1.80 10.04
C ASP A 21 -5.22 -2.21 10.89
N THR A 22 -4.77 -1.30 11.76
CA THR A 22 -3.65 -1.52 12.68
C THR A 22 -4.08 -1.75 14.12
N GLN A 23 -5.40 -1.83 14.38
CA GLN A 23 -6.04 -2.01 15.68
C GLN A 23 -5.74 -0.88 16.67
N MET A 24 -4.57 -0.91 17.31
CA MET A 24 -4.15 0.05 18.33
C MET A 24 -3.14 1.04 17.77
N GLU A 25 -3.28 2.31 18.17
CA GLU A 25 -2.29 3.33 17.82
C GLU A 25 -0.98 3.11 18.59
N THR A 26 0.14 3.25 17.89
CA THR A 26 1.47 3.32 18.49
C THR A 26 2.29 4.41 17.81
N PRO A 27 3.28 5.01 18.51
CA PRO A 27 4.19 5.97 17.91
C PRO A 27 4.90 5.43 16.65
N HIS A 28 5.19 4.12 16.63
CA HIS A 28 5.79 3.49 15.45
C HIS A 28 4.84 3.51 14.26
N LEU A 29 3.57 3.15 14.43
CA LEU A 29 2.57 3.18 13.35
C LEU A 29 2.31 4.61 12.86
N ARG A 30 2.25 5.60 13.76
CA ARG A 30 2.18 7.01 13.36
C ARG A 30 3.39 7.44 12.53
N SER A 31 4.60 7.02 12.90
CA SER A 31 5.81 7.32 12.13
C SER A 31 5.82 6.70 10.74
N LEU A 32 5.00 5.67 10.52
CA LEU A 32 4.79 5.01 9.23
C LEU A 32 3.62 5.61 8.43
N GLY A 33 2.92 6.62 8.97
CA GLY A 33 1.81 7.30 8.30
C GLY A 33 0.42 6.82 8.69
N ALA A 34 0.28 5.98 9.74
CA ALA A 34 -1.04 5.61 10.25
C ALA A 34 -1.73 6.82 10.90
N THR A 35 -3.04 6.94 10.68
CA THR A 35 -3.88 8.02 11.21
C THR A 35 -5.08 7.45 11.96
N LEU A 36 -5.46 8.08 13.06
CA LEU A 36 -6.71 7.77 13.74
C LEU A 36 -7.90 8.27 12.93
N ILE A 37 -8.95 7.46 12.88
CA ILE A 37 -10.25 7.80 12.30
C ILE A 37 -11.35 7.56 13.32
N SER A 38 -12.51 8.21 13.15
CA SER A 38 -13.65 7.92 14.02
C SER A 38 -14.15 6.49 13.79
N ARG A 39 -14.77 5.93 14.83
CA ARG A 39 -15.35 4.59 14.77
C ARG A 39 -16.44 4.51 13.69
N GLU A 40 -17.29 5.52 13.60
CA GLU A 40 -18.37 5.60 12.63
C GLU A 40 -17.82 5.61 11.20
N TYR A 41 -16.72 6.34 10.97
CA TYR A 41 -16.06 6.32 9.67
C TYR A 41 -15.47 4.95 9.37
N PHE A 42 -14.76 4.32 10.32
CA PHE A 42 -14.24 2.97 10.16
C PHE A 42 -15.34 1.95 9.84
N GLU A 43 -16.44 1.95 10.60
CA GLU A 43 -17.59 1.07 10.37
C GLU A 43 -18.23 1.29 9.00
N SER A 44 -18.29 2.54 8.52
CA SER A 44 -18.75 2.85 7.17
C SER A 44 -17.84 2.25 6.09
N ILE A 45 -16.52 2.27 6.30
CA ILE A 45 -15.56 1.63 5.40
C ILE A 45 -15.74 0.12 5.44
N LEU A 46 -15.80 -0.49 6.63
CA LEU A 46 -15.99 -1.94 6.76
C LEU A 46 -17.25 -2.40 6.03
N LYS A 47 -18.39 -1.75 6.27
CA LYS A 47 -19.64 -2.08 5.59
C LYS A 47 -19.52 -1.99 4.06
N GLN A 48 -18.78 -1.00 3.54
CA GLN A 48 -18.61 -0.86 2.09
C GLN A 48 -17.63 -1.88 1.50
N GLU A 49 -16.49 -2.09 2.16
CA GLU A 49 -15.38 -2.86 1.59
C GLU A 49 -15.57 -4.38 1.74
N THR A 50 -16.24 -4.86 2.80
CA THR A 50 -16.48 -6.30 2.99
C THR A 50 -17.55 -6.88 2.07
N HIS A 51 -18.40 -6.04 1.47
CA HIS A 51 -19.37 -6.44 0.46
C HIS A 51 -18.80 -6.44 -0.96
N LYS A 52 -17.55 -6.01 -1.16
CA LYS A 52 -16.90 -6.07 -2.47
C LYS A 52 -16.40 -7.48 -2.75
N ASP A 53 -16.65 -7.95 -3.96
CA ASP A 53 -16.08 -9.21 -4.42
C ASP A 53 -14.56 -9.06 -4.61
N PHE A 54 -13.82 -9.97 -3.99
CA PHE A 54 -12.41 -10.20 -4.30
C PHE A 54 -12.27 -11.67 -4.71
N PRO A 55 -12.21 -11.98 -6.01
CA PRO A 55 -12.19 -13.35 -6.47
C PRO A 55 -10.98 -14.09 -5.89
N PRO A 56 -11.11 -15.40 -5.59
CA PRO A 56 -10.01 -16.18 -5.04
C PRO A 56 -8.76 -16.03 -5.89
N LYS A 57 -7.68 -15.59 -5.26
CA LYS A 57 -6.40 -15.32 -5.90
C LYS A 57 -5.26 -15.77 -5.01
N LEU A 58 -4.14 -16.14 -5.63
CA LEU A 58 -2.89 -16.35 -4.91
C LEU A 58 -2.40 -15.02 -4.33
N TRP A 59 -2.06 -15.03 -3.05
CA TRP A 59 -1.50 -13.88 -2.33
C TRP A 59 -0.03 -13.70 -2.68
N GLN A 60 0.24 -13.20 -3.89
CA GLN A 60 1.57 -12.95 -4.42
C GLN A 60 1.76 -11.46 -4.76
N LEU A 61 3.01 -11.00 -4.70
CA LEU A 61 3.35 -9.66 -5.17
C LEU A 61 3.44 -9.70 -6.71
N GLU A 62 2.54 -8.98 -7.36
CA GLU A 62 2.40 -8.86 -8.80
C GLU A 62 2.86 -7.50 -9.30
N VAL A 63 2.83 -6.50 -8.42
CA VAL A 63 3.28 -5.14 -8.72
C VAL A 63 4.80 -5.07 -8.62
N ASN A 64 5.43 -4.45 -9.62
CA ASN A 64 6.82 -4.00 -9.50
C ASN A 64 6.89 -2.83 -8.52
N TRP A 65 6.92 -3.13 -7.23
CA TRP A 65 6.90 -2.14 -6.16
C TRP A 65 8.18 -1.29 -6.10
N GLN A 66 9.24 -1.73 -6.77
CA GLN A 66 10.52 -1.03 -6.85
C GLN A 66 10.52 0.04 -7.94
N LYS A 67 9.63 -0.06 -8.94
CA LYS A 67 9.58 0.84 -10.10
C LYS A 67 9.64 2.34 -9.73
N PRO A 68 8.92 2.85 -8.71
CA PRO A 68 9.00 4.26 -8.33
C PRO A 68 10.38 4.71 -7.85
N PHE A 69 11.22 3.79 -7.37
CA PHE A 69 12.53 4.08 -6.77
C PHE A 69 13.71 3.81 -7.72
N LEU A 70 13.49 3.10 -8.83
CA LEU A 70 14.54 2.68 -9.76
C LEU A 70 14.59 3.50 -11.07
N ALA A 71 13.60 4.38 -11.31
CA ALA A 71 13.38 4.99 -12.62
C ALA A 71 14.29 6.18 -12.99
N GLU A 72 15.33 6.52 -12.22
CA GLU A 72 16.07 7.78 -12.42
C GLU A 72 17.57 7.67 -12.80
N HIS A 73 18.12 6.47 -13.04
CA HIS A 73 19.57 6.34 -13.30
C HIS A 73 19.99 5.88 -14.71
N VAL A 74 19.09 5.68 -15.68
CA VAL A 74 19.45 5.11 -17.00
C VAL A 74 19.52 6.13 -18.15
N SER A 75 19.20 7.41 -17.94
CA SER A 75 19.02 8.36 -19.07
C SER A 75 20.12 9.42 -19.25
N LYS A 76 21.30 9.32 -18.63
CA LYS A 76 22.36 10.36 -18.74
C LYS A 76 23.74 9.89 -19.25
N GLN A 77 23.85 8.77 -19.96
CA GLN A 77 25.15 8.34 -20.52
C GLN A 77 25.26 8.23 -22.06
N ASN A 78 24.21 8.51 -22.84
CA ASN A 78 24.28 8.40 -24.31
C ASN A 78 24.09 9.75 -25.05
N GLN A 79 24.84 10.78 -24.65
CA GLN A 79 25.05 12.00 -25.44
C GLN A 79 26.48 12.50 -25.23
N SER A 80 27.46 11.82 -25.84
CA SER A 80 28.80 12.34 -26.19
C SER A 80 29.64 11.19 -26.78
N ILE A 81 29.44 10.87 -28.07
CA ILE A 81 30.50 10.53 -29.05
C ILE A 81 29.97 10.96 -30.42
#